data_AF-A0A0A0HNX8-F1
#
_entry.id   AF-A0A0A0HNX8-F1
#
_cell.length_a   1.000
_cell.length_b   1.000
_cell.length_c   1.000
_cell.angle_alpha   90.00
_cell.angle_beta   90.00
_cell.angle_gamma   90.00
#
_symmetry.space_group_name_H-M   'P 1'
#
loop_
_entity.id
_entity.type
_entity.pdbx_description
1 polymer ?
#
loop_
_entity_poly.entity_id
_entity_poly.type
_entity_poly.pdbx_seq_one_letter_code
_entity_poly.pdbx_strand_id
1 'polypeptide(L)'
;MPRSAREKQRTNITVDAGLLSEARALNLNVSSISEAALARAVRTEQARAWTEENAEAIEARRIWSAGNALPLAEYQVLKTD
;
A
#
# COMPACT_ATOMS: atom_id res chain seq x y z
N MET A 1 -8.09 16.41 11.03
CA MET A 1 -9.30 16.04 10.25
C MET A 1 -9.59 14.58 10.52
N PRO A 2 -10.65 14.22 11.27
CA PRO A 2 -11.03 12.82 11.40
C PRO A 2 -11.44 12.32 10.01
N ARG A 3 -10.82 11.23 9.52
CA ARG A 3 -11.33 10.55 8.31
C ARG A 3 -12.75 10.13 8.62
N SER A 4 -13.73 10.68 7.89
CA SER A 4 -15.08 10.15 7.85
C SER A 4 -14.98 8.63 7.73
N ALA A 5 -15.68 7.90 8.60
CA ALA A 5 -15.77 6.46 8.49
C ALA A 5 -16.25 6.16 7.07
N ARG A 6 -15.39 5.52 6.25
CA ARG A 6 -15.74 5.23 4.85
C ARG A 6 -17.03 4.43 4.86
N GLU A 7 -18.09 5.03 4.32
CA GLU A 7 -19.36 4.36 4.16
C GLU A 7 -19.14 3.11 3.30
N LYS A 8 -19.53 1.96 3.82
CA LYS A 8 -19.43 0.70 3.09
C LYS A 8 -20.54 0.70 2.05
N GLN A 9 -20.17 0.80 0.78
CA GLN A 9 -21.11 0.63 -0.31
C GLN A 9 -21.30 -0.86 -0.61
N ARG A 10 -22.57 -1.30 -0.67
CA ARG A 10 -22.88 -2.66 -1.11
C ARG A 10 -22.73 -2.73 -2.62
N THR A 11 -21.79 -3.55 -3.08
CA THR A 11 -21.50 -3.76 -4.50
C THR A 11 -21.68 -5.24 -4.84
N ASN A 12 -22.37 -5.54 -5.93
CA ASN A 12 -22.46 -6.90 -6.45
C ASN A 12 -21.21 -7.20 -7.27
N ILE A 13 -20.52 -8.29 -6.94
CA ILE A 13 -19.33 -8.77 -7.67
C ILE A 13 -19.55 -10.22 -8.09
N THR A 14 -18.99 -10.61 -9.22
CA THR A 14 -19.01 -12.00 -9.69
C THR A 14 -17.79 -12.72 -9.12
N VAL A 15 -18.03 -13.84 -8.43
CA VAL A 15 -17.01 -14.71 -7.84
C VAL A 15 -17.34 -16.14 -8.23
N ASP A 16 -16.31 -16.98 -8.37
CA ASP A 16 -16.49 -18.41 -8.62
C ASP A 16 -17.40 -19.06 -7.56
N ALA A 17 -18.38 -19.83 -8.02
CA ALA A 17 -19.40 -20.42 -7.16
C ALA A 17 -18.84 -21.55 -6.28
N GLY A 18 -17.87 -22.32 -6.79
CA GLY A 18 -17.21 -23.38 -6.03
C GLY A 18 -16.40 -22.79 -4.89
N LEU A 19 -15.57 -21.79 -5.18
CA LEU A 19 -14.78 -21.06 -4.19
C LEU A 19 -15.66 -20.40 -3.13
N LEU A 20 -16.80 -19.81 -3.52
CA LEU A 20 -17.73 -19.20 -2.56
C LEU A 20 -18.38 -20.27 -1.65
N SER A 21 -18.70 -21.43 -2.20
CA SER A 21 -19.23 -22.57 -1.43
C SER A 21 -18.21 -23.08 -0.42
N GLU A 22 -16.97 -23.29 -0.85
CA GLU A 22 -15.86 -23.70 0.02
C GLU A 22 -15.61 -22.68 1.14
N ALA A 23 -15.57 -21.39 0.81
CA ALA A 23 -15.39 -20.33 1.79
C ALA A 23 -16.51 -20.31 2.84
N ARG A 24 -17.76 -20.56 2.43
CA ARG A 24 -18.90 -20.68 3.33
C ARG A 24 -18.82 -21.93 4.21
N ALA A 25 -18.41 -23.06 3.66
CA ALA A 25 -18.19 -24.30 4.40
C ALA A 25 -17.12 -24.14 5.49
N LEU A 26 -16.11 -23.32 5.21
CA LEU A 26 -15.03 -22.95 6.15
C LEU A 26 -15.39 -21.78 7.08
N ASN A 27 -16.62 -21.26 7.03
CA ASN A 27 -17.10 -20.11 7.81
C ASN A 27 -16.22 -18.85 7.65
N LEU A 28 -15.66 -18.65 6.46
CA LEU A 28 -14.82 -17.49 6.15
C LEU A 28 -15.67 -16.24 5.89
N ASN A 29 -15.22 -15.10 6.42
CA ASN A 29 -15.85 -13.81 6.16
C ASN A 29 -15.38 -13.25 4.81
N VAL A 30 -16.06 -13.66 3.74
CA VAL A 30 -15.77 -13.27 2.35
C VAL A 30 -15.69 -11.75 2.20
N SER A 31 -16.62 -11.01 2.78
CA SER A 31 -16.63 -9.54 2.66
C SER A 31 -15.38 -8.90 3.28
N SER A 32 -14.96 -9.35 4.46
CA SER A 32 -13.76 -8.85 5.12
C SER A 32 -12.49 -9.21 4.33
N ILE A 33 -12.44 -10.40 3.76
CA ILE A 33 -11.29 -10.86 2.95
C ILE A 33 -11.21 -10.05 1.66
N SER A 34 -12.33 -9.85 0.96
CA SER A 34 -12.41 -9.05 -0.25
C SER A 34 -12.00 -7.60 0.00
N GLU A 35 -12.49 -6.98 1.07
CA GLU A 35 -12.10 -5.61 1.45
C GLU A 35 -10.59 -5.50 1.69
N ALA A 36 -10.02 -6.44 2.44
CA ALA A 36 -8.58 -6.44 2.73
C ALA A 36 -7.74 -6.65 1.45
N ALA A 37 -8.17 -7.55 0.56
CA ALA A 37 -7.51 -7.78 -0.71
C ALA A 37 -7.56 -6.55 -1.62
N LEU A 38 -8.73 -5.92 -1.74
CA LEU A 38 -8.92 -4.70 -2.52
C LEU A 38 -8.09 -3.54 -1.95
N ALA A 39 -8.10 -3.35 -0.63
CA ALA A 39 -7.31 -2.31 0.03
C ALA A 39 -5.80 -2.50 -0.14
N ARG A 40 -5.32 -3.74 -0.28
CA ARG A 40 -3.92 -4.02 -0.62
C ARG A 40 -3.62 -3.67 -2.07
N ALA A 41 -4.43 -4.16 -3.01
CA ALA A 41 -4.27 -3.87 -4.44
C ALA A 41 -4.26 -2.36 -4.72
N VAL A 42 -5.23 -1.63 -4.16
CA VAL A 42 -5.33 -0.17 -4.28
C VAL A 42 -4.11 0.55 -3.70
N ARG A 43 -3.54 0.07 -2.60
CA ARG A 43 -2.31 0.66 -2.04
C ARG A 43 -1.10 0.41 -2.92
N THR A 44 -0.95 -0.81 -3.46
CA THR A 44 0.13 -1.16 -4.37
C THR A 44 0.09 -0.29 -5.62
N GLU A 45 -1.09 -0.13 -6.22
CA GLU A 45 -1.25 0.68 -7.43
C GLU A 45 -0.98 2.17 -7.17
N GLN A 46 -1.46 2.72 -6.05
CA GLN A 46 -1.12 4.10 -5.68
C GLN A 46 0.37 4.28 -5.43
N ALA A 47 1.03 3.31 -4.78
CA ALA A 47 2.46 3.36 -4.55
C ALA A 47 3.24 3.30 -5.87
N ARG A 48 2.79 2.48 -6.83
CA ARG A 48 3.36 2.42 -8.18
C ARG A 48 3.22 3.77 -8.88
N ALA A 49 2.00 4.30 -8.97
CA ALA A 49 1.74 5.59 -9.60
C ALA A 49 2.57 6.72 -8.96
N TRP A 50 2.61 6.78 -7.63
CA TRP A 50 3.43 7.77 -6.92
C TRP A 50 4.93 7.61 -7.23
N THR A 51 5.43 6.38 -7.30
CA THR A 51 6.85 6.12 -7.63
C THR A 51 7.17 6.59 -9.04
N GLU A 52 6.28 6.35 -10.00
CA GLU A 52 6.43 6.81 -11.39
C GLU A 52 6.41 8.34 -11.47
N GLU A 53 5.44 8.99 -10.82
CA GLU A 53 5.31 10.45 -10.76
C GLU A 53 6.53 11.12 -10.11
N ASN A 54 7.15 10.48 -9.13
CA ASN A 54 8.26 11.04 -8.36
C ASN A 54 9.63 10.51 -8.81
N ALA A 55 9.69 9.71 -9.88
CA ALA A 55 10.91 9.03 -10.31
C ALA A 55 12.06 10.03 -10.56
N GLU A 56 11.79 11.14 -11.26
CA GLU A 56 12.78 12.17 -11.55
C GLU A 56 13.29 12.86 -10.27
N ALA A 57 12.39 13.23 -9.36
CA ALA A 57 12.75 13.85 -8.09
C ALA A 57 13.58 12.91 -7.20
N ILE A 58 13.23 11.62 -7.20
CA ILE A 58 13.98 10.58 -6.48
C ILE A 58 15.38 10.43 -7.09
N GLU A 59 15.51 10.36 -8.42
CA GLU A 59 16.81 10.28 -9.08
C GLU A 59 17.67 11.52 -8.85
N ALA A 60 17.11 12.71 -9.01
CA ALA A 60 17.80 13.96 -8.70
C ALA A 60 18.32 13.97 -7.25
N ARG A 61 17.50 13.50 -6.30
CA ARG A 61 17.90 13.36 -4.90
C ARG A 61 18.98 12.30 -4.70
N ARG A 62 18.94 11.17 -5.41
CA ARG A 62 19.97 10.12 -5.37
C ARG A 62 21.32 10.65 -5.86
N ILE A 63 21.32 11.33 -7.00
CA ILE A 63 22.53 11.94 -7.58
C ILE A 63 23.12 12.97 -6.61
N TRP A 64 22.30 13.86 -6.06
CA TRP A 64 22.76 14.85 -5.09
C TRP A 64 23.36 14.18 -3.84
N SER A 65 22.71 13.13 -3.32
CA SER A 65 23.17 12.44 -2.11
C SER A 65 24.46 11.65 -2.33
N ALA A 66 24.75 11.18 -3.54
CA ALA A 66 25.99 10.48 -3.87
C ALA A 66 27.21 11.43 -3.94
N GLY A 67 26.98 12.66 -4.39
CA GLY A 67 28.05 13.67 -4.53
C GLY A 67 28.27 14.55 -3.29
N ASN A 68 27.38 14.49 -2.29
CA ASN A 68 27.42 15.36 -1.12
C ASN A 68 27.47 14.53 0.17
N ALA A 69 28.21 15.02 1.17
CA ALA A 69 28.10 14.47 2.51
C ALA A 69 26.66 14.66 3.04
N LEU A 70 26.14 13.67 3.78
CA LEU A 70 24.83 13.79 4.40
C LEU A 70 24.89 14.92 5.46
N PRO A 71 24.09 16.00 5.32
CA PRO A 71 24.23 17.18 6.19
C PRO A 71 24.04 16.89 7.68
N LEU A 72 23.33 15.82 8.02
CA LEU A 72 23.05 15.42 9.39
C LEU A 72 23.85 14.19 9.84
N ALA A 73 24.87 13.76 9.08
CA ALA A 73 25.68 12.60 9.43
C ALA A 73 26.33 12.73 10.82
N GLU A 74 26.76 13.94 11.19
CA GLU A 74 27.38 14.23 12.49
C GLU A 74 26.42 13.98 13.67
N TYR A 75 25.13 14.12 13.45
CA TYR A 75 24.09 13.96 14.48
C TYR A 75 23.43 12.58 14.44
N GLN A 76 23.92 11.65 13.61
CA GLN A 76 23.34 10.32 13.51
C GLN A 76 23.68 9.48 14.74
N VAL A 77 22.74 9.41 15.69
CA VAL A 77 22.87 8.66 16.95
C VAL A 77 22.54 7.17 16.81
N LEU A 78 21.73 6.80 15.82
CA LEU A 78 21.43 5.40 15.53
C LEU A 78 22.49 4.85 14.56
N LYS A 79 23.40 4.05 15.12
CA LYS A 79 24.31 3.21 14.34
C LYS A 79 23.64 1.85 14.15
N THR A 80 23.34 1.50 12.91
CA THR A 80 22.99 0.14 12.52
C THR A 80 24.31 -0.58 12.24
N ASP A 81 24.59 -1.62 13.05
CA ASP A 81 25.69 -2.56 12.83
C ASP A 81 25.50 -3.37 11.53
#